data_AF-A0A354UVM2-F1
#
_entry.id   AF-A0A354UVM2-F1
#
_cell.length_a   1.000
_cell.length_b   1.000
_cell.length_c   1.000
_cell.angle_alpha   90.00
_cell.angle_beta   90.00
_cell.angle_gamma   90.00
#
_symmetry.space_group_name_H-M   'P 1'
#
loop_
_entity.id
_entity.type
_entity.pdbx_description
1 polymer ?
#
loop_
_entity_poly.entity_id
_entity_poly.type
_entity_poly.pdbx_seq_one_letter_code
_entity_poly.pdbx_strand_id
1 'polypeptide(L)'
;MGLVSVAVWVLTVAVAAGTILALWHLRATDAASRPPLAAGIAHGLVGAAGFAALLVAVRGPPRGVDTGVGSFGIIASALFAGAIGTGVAVLLLRRKPIVMAVHAGIAITGYVLLLAWNALG
;
A
#
# COMPACT_ATOMS: atom_id res chain seq x y z
N MET A 1 -18.17 5.12 -10.12
CA MET A 1 -17.27 4.13 -9.46
C MET A 1 -17.52 4.17 -7.97
N GLY A 2 -17.63 3.03 -7.29
CA GLY A 2 -17.76 3.00 -5.84
C GLY A 2 -16.45 3.42 -5.14
N LEU A 3 -16.54 3.92 -3.90
CA LEU A 3 -15.37 4.37 -3.13
C LEU A 3 -14.32 3.27 -2.94
N VAL A 4 -14.76 2.02 -2.76
CA VAL A 4 -13.86 0.84 -2.70
C VAL A 4 -13.09 0.69 -4.01
N SER A 5 -13.76 0.81 -5.16
CA SER A 5 -13.10 0.72 -6.48
C SER A 5 -12.08 1.84 -6.69
N VAL A 6 -12.38 3.06 -6.24
CA VAL A 6 -11.42 4.17 -6.27
C VAL A 6 -10.19 3.84 -5.42
N ALA A 7 -10.39 3.37 -4.19
CA ALA A 7 -9.30 2.95 -3.32
C ALA A 7 -8.45 1.85 -3.96
N VAL A 8 -9.09 0.83 -4.55
CA VAL A 8 -8.43 -0.27 -5.27
C VAL A 8 -7.57 0.27 -6.41
N TRP A 9 -8.11 1.10 -7.29
CA TRP A 9 -7.36 1.61 -8.44
C TRP A 9 -6.16 2.45 -8.01
N VAL A 10 -6.35 3.38 -7.07
CA VAL A 10 -5.26 4.24 -6.60
C VAL A 10 -4.18 3.42 -5.88
N LEU A 11 -4.57 2.46 -5.03
CA LEU A 11 -3.61 1.58 -4.34
C LEU A 11 -2.94 0.58 -5.30
N THR A 12 -3.60 0.19 -6.39
CA THR A 12 -2.97 -0.60 -7.46
C THR A 12 -1.84 0.19 -8.11
N VAL A 13 -2.08 1.48 -8.43
CA VAL A 13 -1.03 2.37 -8.96
C VAL A 13 0.10 2.52 -7.94
N ALA A 14 -0.22 2.70 -6.66
CA ALA A 14 0.79 2.80 -5.60
C ALA A 14 1.64 1.52 -5.50
N VAL A 15 1.01 0.33 -5.48
CA VAL A 15 1.69 -0.96 -5.40
C VAL A 15 2.57 -1.19 -6.63
N ALA A 16 2.04 -0.95 -7.83
CA ALA A 16 2.82 -1.07 -9.07
C ALA A 16 4.04 -0.14 -9.07
N ALA A 17 3.86 1.13 -8.71
CA ALA A 17 4.95 2.07 -8.56
C ALA A 17 5.97 1.61 -7.50
N GLY A 18 5.50 1.13 -6.35
CA GLY A 18 6.35 0.60 -5.28
C GLY A 18 7.18 -0.62 -5.73
N THR A 19 6.57 -1.53 -6.48
CA THR A 19 7.27 -2.67 -7.09
C THR A 19 8.34 -2.21 -8.08
N ILE A 20 8.02 -1.25 -8.95
CA ILE A 20 8.99 -0.68 -9.89
C ILE A 20 10.16 -0.03 -9.14
N LEU A 21 9.89 0.75 -8.09
CA LEU A 21 10.90 1.39 -7.26
C LEU A 21 11.78 0.37 -6.53
N ALA A 22 11.18 -0.69 -5.98
CA ALA A 22 11.91 -1.77 -5.32
C ALA A 22 12.83 -2.50 -6.30
N LEU A 23 12.34 -2.85 -7.48
CA LEU A 23 13.14 -3.50 -8.52
C LEU A 23 14.25 -2.59 -9.04
N TRP A 24 13.96 -1.30 -9.24
CA TRP A 24 14.98 -0.32 -9.60
C TRP A 24 16.06 -0.23 -8.50
N HIS A 25 15.67 -0.14 -7.24
CA HIS A 25 16.61 -0.12 -6.12
C HIS A 25 17.49 -1.38 -6.03
N LEU A 26 16.91 -2.56 -6.26
CA LEU A 26 17.64 -3.84 -6.24
C LEU A 26 18.62 -3.98 -7.42
N ARG A 27 18.33 -3.35 -8.55
CA ARG A 27 19.21 -3.36 -9.74
C ARG A 27 20.32 -2.32 -9.68
N ALA A 28 20.21 -1.32 -8.80
CA ALA A 28 21.19 -0.24 -8.68
C ALA A 28 22.52 -0.77 -8.12
N THR A 29 23.59 -0.68 -8.92
CA THR A 29 24.95 -1.10 -8.54
C THR A 29 25.74 0.02 -7.86
N ASP A 30 25.31 1.26 -8.01
CA ASP A 30 25.92 2.44 -7.41
C ASP A 30 24.86 3.40 -6.85
N ALA A 31 25.29 4.48 -6.20
CA ALA A 31 24.36 5.44 -5.60
C ALA A 31 23.62 6.29 -6.64
N ALA A 32 24.26 6.59 -7.79
CA ALA A 32 23.69 7.44 -8.83
C ALA A 32 22.55 6.74 -9.60
N SER A 33 22.58 5.41 -9.69
CA SER A 33 21.54 4.60 -10.31
C SER A 33 20.35 4.30 -9.40
N ARG A 34 20.32 4.79 -8.15
CA ARG A 34 19.17 4.60 -7.26
C ARG A 34 17.98 5.48 -7.66
N PRO A 35 16.73 5.04 -7.37
CA PRO A 35 15.57 5.86 -7.61
C PRO A 35 15.68 7.21 -6.86
N PRO A 36 15.36 8.33 -7.52
CA PRO A 36 15.42 9.64 -6.89
C PRO A 36 14.39 9.72 -5.76
N LEU A 37 14.71 10.47 -4.70
CA LEU A 37 13.82 10.65 -3.55
C LEU A 37 12.42 11.14 -3.95
N ALA A 38 12.35 12.01 -4.96
CA ALA A 38 11.09 12.52 -5.51
C ALA A 38 10.14 11.39 -5.96
N ALA A 39 10.67 10.30 -6.53
CA ALA A 39 9.86 9.16 -6.94
C ALA A 39 9.30 8.40 -5.72
N GLY A 40 10.09 8.28 -4.64
CA GLY A 40 9.63 7.73 -3.36
C GLY A 40 8.54 8.58 -2.71
N ILE A 41 8.69 9.91 -2.74
CA ILE A 41 7.66 10.86 -2.24
C ILE A 41 6.38 10.72 -3.06
N ALA A 42 6.47 10.70 -4.40
CA ALA A 42 5.33 10.53 -5.27
C ALA A 42 4.57 9.22 -4.98
N HIS A 43 5.29 8.10 -4.84
CA HIS A 43 4.70 6.82 -4.42
C HIS A 43 4.00 6.94 -3.06
N GLY A 44 4.63 7.57 -2.07
CA GLY A 44 4.06 7.79 -0.75
C GLY A 44 2.77 8.60 -0.79
N LEU A 45 2.72 9.67 -1.59
CA LEU A 45 1.53 10.51 -1.77
C LEU A 45 0.37 9.75 -2.44
N VAL A 46 0.66 8.98 -3.50
CA VAL A 46 -0.35 8.15 -4.16
C VAL A 46 -0.88 7.09 -3.19
N GLY A 47 0.00 6.43 -2.42
CA GLY A 47 -0.39 5.48 -1.39
C GLY A 47 -1.26 6.11 -0.30
N ALA A 48 -0.90 7.30 0.18
CA ALA A 48 -1.67 8.03 1.18
C ALA A 48 -3.06 8.45 0.67
N ALA A 49 -3.17 8.89 -0.58
CA ALA A 49 -4.44 9.22 -1.22
C ALA A 49 -5.36 7.98 -1.33
N GLY A 50 -4.80 6.84 -1.76
CA GLY A 50 -5.52 5.57 -1.83
C GLY A 50 -5.96 5.07 -0.45
N PHE A 51 -5.11 5.23 0.57
CA PHE A 51 -5.43 4.90 1.94
C PHE A 51 -6.55 5.80 2.49
N ALA A 52 -6.53 7.11 2.23
CA ALA A 52 -7.62 8.01 2.61
C ALA A 52 -8.96 7.58 1.99
N ALA A 53 -8.96 7.21 0.70
CA ALA A 53 -10.15 6.68 0.04
C ALA A 53 -10.64 5.37 0.70
N LEU A 54 -9.72 4.47 1.07
CA LEU A 54 -10.05 3.24 1.79
C LEU A 54 -10.71 3.54 3.16
N LEU A 55 -10.18 4.49 3.93
CA LEU A 55 -10.74 4.87 5.23
C LEU A 55 -12.17 5.42 5.13
N VAL A 56 -12.49 6.13 4.05
CA VAL A 56 -13.87 6.55 3.79
C VAL A 56 -14.72 5.35 3.39
N ALA A 57 -14.20 4.47 2.54
CA ALA A 57 -14.92 3.30 2.05
C ALA A 57 -15.32 2.32 3.18
N VAL A 58 -14.44 2.08 4.16
CA VAL A 58 -14.73 1.18 5.32
C VAL A 58 -15.76 1.74 6.30
N ARG A 59 -16.07 3.04 6.25
CA ARG A 59 -17.15 3.67 7.02
C ARG A 59 -18.52 3.56 6.34
N GLY A 60 -18.56 3.05 5.12
CA GLY A 60 -19.79 2.82 4.38
C GLY A 60 -20.60 1.64 4.93
N PRO A 61 -21.67 1.25 4.23
CA PRO A 61 -22.48 0.09 4.60
C PRO A 61 -21.62 -1.19 4.74
N PRO A 62 -22.01 -2.15 5.60
CA PRO A 62 -21.35 -3.44 5.69
C PRO A 62 -21.28 -4.14 4.32
N ARG A 63 -20.14 -4.79 4.04
CA ARG A 63 -19.84 -5.49 2.77
C ARG A 63 -19.29 -6.87 3.08
N GLY A 64 -19.54 -7.85 2.22
CA GLY A 64 -18.91 -9.18 2.32
C GLY A 64 -19.25 -9.97 3.58
N VAL A 65 -20.41 -9.72 4.19
CA VAL A 65 -20.91 -10.49 5.34
C VAL A 65 -21.20 -11.93 4.92
N ASP A 66 -21.92 -12.10 3.81
CA ASP A 66 -22.35 -13.42 3.31
C ASP A 66 -21.20 -14.28 2.78
N THR A 67 -20.08 -13.65 2.41
CA THR A 67 -18.88 -14.30 1.84
C THR A 67 -17.75 -14.45 2.86
N GLY A 68 -17.95 -14.01 4.11
CA GLY A 68 -16.97 -14.13 5.19
C GLY A 68 -15.78 -13.15 5.12
N VAL A 69 -15.82 -12.15 4.23
CA VAL A 69 -14.74 -11.15 4.05
C VAL A 69 -15.03 -9.81 4.71
N GLY A 70 -16.08 -9.70 5.52
CA GLY A 70 -16.53 -8.41 6.07
C GLY A 70 -15.50 -7.64 6.89
N SER A 71 -14.53 -8.33 7.51
CA SER A 71 -13.44 -7.70 8.25
C SER A 71 -12.26 -7.24 7.37
N PHE A 72 -12.19 -7.67 6.11
CA PHE A 72 -11.00 -7.49 5.28
C PHE A 72 -10.69 -6.03 5.00
N GLY A 73 -11.69 -5.17 4.80
CA GLY A 73 -11.48 -3.73 4.61
C GLY A 73 -10.82 -3.06 5.82
N ILE A 74 -11.24 -3.42 7.03
CA ILE A 74 -10.66 -2.88 8.28
C ILE A 74 -9.24 -3.40 8.49
N ILE A 75 -9.00 -4.71 8.27
CA ILE A 75 -7.67 -5.30 8.40
C ILE A 75 -6.72 -4.71 7.35
N ALA A 76 -7.16 -4.57 6.10
CA ALA A 76 -6.39 -3.91 5.04
C ALA A 76 -6.05 -2.47 5.43
N SER A 77 -6.99 -1.72 6.02
CA SER A 77 -6.75 -0.36 6.51
C SER A 77 -5.64 -0.32 7.57
N ALA A 78 -5.67 -1.23 8.56
CA ALA A 78 -4.63 -1.32 9.58
C ALA A 78 -3.25 -1.65 8.98
N LEU A 79 -3.21 -2.57 8.01
CA LEU A 79 -1.99 -2.93 7.30
C LEU A 79 -1.45 -1.75 6.49
N PHE A 80 -2.29 -1.01 5.76
CA PHE A 80 -1.84 0.19 5.03
C PHE A 80 -1.34 1.30 5.95
N ALA A 81 -1.96 1.50 7.12
CA ALA A 81 -1.43 2.39 8.14
C ALA A 81 -0.02 1.96 8.59
N GLY A 82 0.18 0.66 8.85
CA GLY A 82 1.49 0.08 9.16
C GLY A 82 2.50 0.22 8.02
N ALA A 83 2.06 0.05 6.77
CA ALA A 83 2.89 0.25 5.59
C ALA A 83 3.35 1.71 5.48
N ILE A 84 2.46 2.69 5.66
CA ILE A 84 2.84 4.11 5.65
C ILE A 84 3.87 4.40 6.75
N GLY A 85 3.62 3.92 7.98
CA GLY A 85 4.56 4.11 9.10
C GLY A 85 5.94 3.52 8.83
N THR A 86 6.00 2.29 8.31
CA THR A 86 7.26 1.63 7.95
C THR A 86 7.94 2.30 6.75
N GLY A 87 7.18 2.83 5.79
CA GLY A 87 7.72 3.59 4.66
C GLY A 87 8.44 4.86 5.11
N VAL A 88 7.85 5.61 6.05
CA VAL A 88 8.52 6.75 6.70
C VAL A 88 9.77 6.29 7.47
N ALA A 89 9.69 5.16 8.17
CA ALA A 89 10.80 4.62 8.94
C ALA A 89 12.03 4.26 8.08
N VAL A 90 11.87 3.95 6.77
CA VAL A 90 13.01 3.73 5.84
C VAL A 90 13.93 4.95 5.78
N LEU A 91 13.39 6.16 5.94
CA LEU A 91 14.17 7.40 5.91
C LEU A 91 15.01 7.59 7.18
N LEU A 92 14.52 7.08 8.31
CA LEU A 92 15.07 7.35 9.65
C LEU A 92 15.98 6.22 10.15
N LEU A 93 15.72 4.98 9.75
CA LEU A 93 16.38 3.81 10.31
C LEU A 93 17.61 3.37 9.51
N ARG A 94 18.63 2.85 10.21
CA ARG A 94 19.87 2.33 9.61
C ARG A 94 19.66 1.02 8.84
N ARG A 95 18.69 0.18 9.26
CA ARG A 95 18.41 -1.13 8.65
C ARG A 95 17.45 -1.05 7.46
N LYS A 96 17.74 -0.15 6.52
CA LYS A 96 16.86 0.15 5.37
C LYS A 96 16.38 -1.07 4.58
N PRO A 97 17.22 -2.09 4.26
CA PRO A 97 16.76 -3.27 3.53
C PRO A 97 15.68 -4.06 4.25
N ILE A 98 15.82 -4.26 5.56
CA ILE A 98 14.85 -4.99 6.37
C ILE A 98 13.53 -4.20 6.47
N VAL A 99 13.62 -2.89 6.71
CA VAL A 99 12.43 -2.03 6.80
C VAL A 99 11.68 -1.99 5.47
N MET A 100 12.39 -1.95 4.33
CA MET A 100 11.77 -2.05 3.00
C MET A 100 11.07 -3.39 2.78
N ALA A 101 11.69 -4.51 3.19
CA ALA A 101 11.05 -5.83 3.08
C ALA A 101 9.77 -5.91 3.93
N VAL A 102 9.79 -5.39 5.16
CA VAL A 102 8.62 -5.31 6.03
C VAL A 102 7.54 -4.41 5.43
N HIS A 103 7.92 -3.21 4.96
CA HIS A 103 7.01 -2.27 4.29
C HIS A 103 6.29 -2.93 3.10
N ALA A 104 7.05 -3.58 2.21
CA ALA A 104 6.51 -4.26 1.04
C ALA A 104 5.61 -5.43 1.44
N GLY A 105 6.02 -6.28 2.39
CA GLY A 105 5.23 -7.43 2.84
C GLY A 105 3.88 -7.01 3.45
N ILE A 106 3.89 -6.00 4.31
CA ILE A 106 2.66 -5.47 4.92
C ILE A 106 1.76 -4.84 3.85
N ALA A 107 2.32 -4.02 2.94
CA ALA A 107 1.56 -3.36 1.88
C ALA A 107 0.90 -4.36 0.92
N ILE A 108 1.64 -5.39 0.47
CA ILE A 108 1.12 -6.42 -0.43
C ILE A 108 0.02 -7.23 0.26
N THR A 109 0.23 -7.60 1.53
CA THR A 109 -0.80 -8.34 2.30
C THR A 109 -2.08 -7.51 2.43
N GLY A 110 -1.97 -6.22 2.80
CA GLY A 110 -3.12 -5.31 2.87
C GLY A 110 -3.81 -5.13 1.52
N TYR A 111 -3.04 -5.05 0.44
CA TYR A 111 -3.57 -4.94 -0.92
C TYR A 111 -4.33 -6.19 -1.36
N VAL A 112 -3.83 -7.39 -1.09
CA VAL A 112 -4.52 -8.64 -1.40
C VAL A 112 -5.86 -8.74 -0.65
N LEU A 113 -5.89 -8.38 0.64
CA LEU A 113 -7.13 -8.34 1.41
C LEU A 113 -8.12 -7.31 0.85
N LEU A 114 -7.65 -6.14 0.43
CA LEU A 114 -8.49 -5.14 -0.22
C LEU A 114 -9.08 -5.66 -1.54
N LEU A 115 -8.28 -6.33 -2.37
CA LEU A 115 -8.78 -6.94 -3.61
C LEU A 115 -9.87 -7.98 -3.34
N ALA A 116 -9.64 -8.87 -2.36
CA ALA A 116 -10.63 -9.86 -1.95
C ALA A 116 -11.91 -9.19 -1.43
N TRP A 117 -11.79 -8.14 -0.60
CA TRP A 117 -12.93 -7.37 -0.09
C TRP A 117 -13.71 -6.66 -1.20
N ASN A 118 -13.03 -6.15 -2.23
CA ASN A 118 -13.68 -5.54 -3.38
C ASN A 118 -14.37 -6.57 -4.30
N ALA A 119 -13.77 -7.75 -4.48
CA ALA A 119 -14.28 -8.78 -5.38
C ALA A 119 -15.43 -9.60 -4.78
N LEU A 120 -15.43 -9.80 -3.45
CA LEU A 120 -16.36 -10.69 -2.74
C LEU A 120 -17.35 -9.95 -1.83
N GLY A 121 -17.23 -8.64 -1.67
CA GLY A 121 -18.06 -7.82 -0.78
C GLY A 121 -18.94 -6.82 -1.49
#